data_AF-A0A133PZD2-F1
#
_entry.id   AF-A0A133PZD2-F1
#
_cell.length_a   1.000
_cell.length_b   1.000
_cell.length_c   1.000
_cell.angle_alpha   90.00
_cell.angle_beta   90.00
_cell.angle_gamma   90.00
#
_symmetry.space_group_name_H-M   'P 1'
#
loop_
_entity.id
_entity.type
_entity.pdbx_description
1 polymer ?
#
loop_
_entity_poly.entity_id
_entity_poly.type
_entity_poly.pdbx_seq_one_letter_code
_entity_poly.pdbx_strand_id
1 'polypeptide(L)'
;MAKQEIKYYNLPDKYWHRIHFVRPRFKSNIENVLLYMAGECCRIPDCSCEDYNKKYLNAIRMFPGNIDMAEKTLQNWRTEIPALFGFYVEDKEADITRTSKMATFLYENQDLTQFFRLFLMSFQFPGGHMKPQDLKDIIYLNIRFKPAKTIIQILLAGNELLSSENSIKEMSLSAEEATYCIFNDVRVTSGQISPKQVAKTILDNRKNQIKYYNPADQHTKSLTGASRTKGDMTRYAGDILDYMELADLLTKNGSYFYLKGNELQAIQAFAKDKTWFKGYESFYGQNDLDTASLSAVEPNWFAYVNDSMKPDMFKTDIRSLLQQDDEIDVVFGERIQDVVSGDRTTKDIGNLGEAIICGHEKMRLKINGYGEQFIKLVQIVDSPSYHPGFDIDSFEGDGTEDHRYIEVKTTVSKQKIQMYGFHMSPNEWRVANTIKEHYCVYRLMLSVHSKVLIVLRNPVALYKTDKIEAMPRDGMEVSFDSNIFEPTEILAWKR
;
A
#
# COMPACT_ATOMS: atom_id res chain seq x y z
N MET A 1 -45.35 -2.85 24.24
CA MET A 1 -44.32 -2.00 23.60
C MET A 1 -44.56 -2.06 22.10
N ALA A 2 -44.93 -0.94 21.47
CA ALA A 2 -45.12 -0.90 20.02
C ALA A 2 -43.78 -1.16 19.33
N LYS A 3 -43.73 -2.10 18.36
CA LYS A 3 -42.55 -2.28 17.51
C LYS A 3 -42.30 -0.97 16.78
N GLN A 4 -41.19 -0.30 17.09
CA GLN A 4 -40.76 0.89 16.37
C GLN A 4 -40.52 0.50 14.91
N GLU A 5 -41.21 1.16 13.98
CA GLU A 5 -41.08 0.89 12.55
C GLU A 5 -39.67 1.26 12.08
N ILE A 6 -38.95 0.30 11.48
CA ILE A 6 -37.58 0.52 10.99
C ILE A 6 -37.67 1.32 9.69
N LYS A 7 -37.09 2.52 9.69
CA LYS A 7 -36.97 3.35 8.48
C LYS A 7 -35.69 3.00 7.72
N TYR A 8 -35.83 2.76 6.42
CA TYR A 8 -34.70 2.50 5.54
C TYR A 8 -34.43 3.68 4.61
N TYR A 9 -33.17 3.89 4.28
CA TYR A 9 -32.74 4.85 3.26
C TYR A 9 -33.21 4.34 1.91
N ASN A 10 -33.90 5.19 1.15
CA ASN A 10 -34.41 4.85 -0.16
C ASN A 10 -33.79 5.76 -1.22
N LEU A 11 -32.99 5.19 -2.09
CA LEU A 11 -32.42 5.88 -3.25
C LEU A 11 -33.34 5.62 -4.45
N PRO A 12 -33.90 6.65 -5.11
CA PRO A 12 -34.76 6.45 -6.27
C PRO A 12 -34.03 5.68 -7.38
N ASP A 13 -34.71 4.72 -8.01
CA ASP A 13 -34.14 3.80 -9.02
C ASP A 13 -33.36 4.53 -10.13
N LYS A 14 -33.87 5.68 -10.60
CA LYS A 14 -33.22 6.50 -11.63
C LYS A 14 -31.85 7.07 -11.23
N TYR A 15 -31.53 7.09 -9.94
CA TYR A 15 -30.25 7.54 -9.39
C TYR A 15 -29.44 6.38 -8.80
N TRP A 16 -29.98 5.16 -8.81
CA TRP A 16 -29.30 4.00 -8.30
C TRP A 16 -28.40 3.42 -9.40
N HIS A 17 -27.12 3.23 -9.08
CA HIS A 17 -26.23 2.39 -9.88
C HIS A 17 -25.10 1.84 -9.03
N ARG A 18 -24.97 0.51 -8.99
CA ARG A 18 -23.92 -0.15 -8.21
C ARG A 18 -22.59 -0.15 -8.97
N ILE A 19 -21.70 0.80 -8.64
CA ILE A 19 -20.33 0.86 -9.19
C ILE A 19 -19.49 -0.28 -8.60
N HIS A 20 -19.38 -1.37 -9.35
CA HIS A 20 -18.57 -2.53 -8.99
C HIS A 20 -17.19 -2.46 -9.66
N PHE A 21 -16.14 -2.86 -8.92
CA PHE A 21 -14.81 -3.08 -9.47
C PHE A 21 -14.18 -4.36 -8.90
N VAL A 22 -13.02 -4.72 -9.43
CA VAL A 22 -12.25 -5.92 -9.09
C VAL A 22 -12.16 -6.13 -7.57
N ARG A 23 -12.37 -7.38 -7.12
CA ARG A 23 -12.30 -7.76 -5.70
C ARG A 23 -10.95 -8.41 -5.41
N PRO A 24 -10.08 -7.85 -4.56
CA PRO A 24 -8.89 -8.56 -4.14
C PRO A 24 -9.25 -9.75 -3.25
N ARG A 25 -8.61 -10.89 -3.49
CA ARG A 25 -8.83 -12.13 -2.72
C ARG A 25 -7.93 -12.27 -1.50
N PHE A 26 -7.03 -11.32 -1.30
CA PHE A 26 -5.95 -11.33 -0.31
C PHE A 26 -6.04 -10.13 0.64
N LYS A 27 -7.25 -9.63 0.89
CA LYS A 27 -7.48 -8.40 1.64
C LYS A 27 -6.81 -8.38 3.03
N SER A 28 -6.79 -9.51 3.74
CA SER A 28 -6.17 -9.64 5.06
C SER A 28 -4.64 -9.74 5.03
N ASN A 29 -4.04 -9.92 3.86
CA ASN A 29 -2.60 -10.06 3.66
C ASN A 29 -2.10 -9.21 2.48
N ILE A 30 -2.79 -8.09 2.23
CA ILE A 30 -2.65 -7.36 0.97
C ILE A 30 -1.27 -6.74 0.83
N GLU A 31 -0.73 -6.21 1.91
CA GLU A 31 0.59 -5.57 1.92
C GLU A 31 1.71 -6.55 1.53
N ASN A 32 1.72 -7.76 2.11
CA ASN A 32 2.72 -8.78 1.76
C ASN A 32 2.55 -9.31 0.33
N VAL A 33 1.30 -9.51 -0.11
CA VAL A 33 1.03 -9.94 -1.49
C VAL A 33 1.50 -8.89 -2.49
N LEU A 34 1.24 -7.60 -2.24
CA LEU A 34 1.65 -6.54 -3.17
C LEU A 34 3.16 -6.40 -3.25
N LEU A 35 3.87 -6.45 -2.11
CA LEU A 35 5.34 -6.40 -2.11
C LEU A 35 5.94 -7.59 -2.87
N TYR A 36 5.45 -8.80 -2.59
CA TYR A 36 5.91 -10.02 -3.27
C TYR A 36 5.63 -9.94 -4.77
N MET A 37 4.40 -9.65 -5.17
CA MET A 37 4.02 -9.63 -6.59
C MET A 37 4.69 -8.49 -7.36
N ALA A 38 4.97 -7.34 -6.73
CA ALA A 38 5.74 -6.27 -7.34
C ALA A 38 7.18 -6.72 -7.63
N GLY A 39 7.83 -7.39 -6.67
CA GLY A 39 9.15 -7.99 -6.87
C GLY A 39 9.16 -9.05 -7.96
N GLU A 40 8.16 -9.93 -7.97
CA GLU A 40 8.03 -10.97 -9.01
C GLU A 40 7.78 -10.39 -10.40
N CYS A 41 6.99 -9.33 -10.52
CA CYS A 41 6.86 -8.60 -11.78
C CYS A 41 8.22 -8.07 -12.25
N CYS A 42 8.99 -7.42 -11.39
CA CYS A 42 10.31 -6.88 -11.74
C CYS A 42 11.33 -7.98 -12.10
N ARG A 43 11.07 -9.23 -11.68
CA ARG A 43 11.86 -10.42 -12.04
C ARG A 43 11.48 -10.99 -13.41
N ILE A 44 10.35 -10.63 -14.01
CA ILE A 44 9.96 -11.15 -15.31
C ILE A 44 10.42 -10.16 -16.38
N PRO A 45 11.37 -10.52 -17.27
CA PRO A 45 11.75 -9.63 -18.35
C PRO A 45 10.59 -9.45 -19.33
N ASP A 46 10.62 -8.34 -20.07
CA ASP A 46 9.75 -8.13 -21.22
C ASP A 46 9.73 -9.37 -22.11
N CYS A 47 8.55 -9.95 -22.29
CA CYS A 47 8.36 -11.15 -23.11
C CYS A 47 6.92 -11.22 -23.63
N SER A 48 6.61 -12.28 -24.38
CA SER A 48 5.28 -12.49 -24.94
C SER A 48 4.20 -12.44 -23.85
N CYS A 49 2.99 -12.02 -24.23
CA CYS A 49 1.87 -11.97 -23.28
C CYS A 49 1.64 -13.35 -22.64
N GLU A 50 1.77 -14.43 -23.42
CA GLU A 50 1.61 -15.79 -22.91
C GLU A 50 2.71 -16.20 -21.92
N ASP A 51 3.98 -15.92 -22.23
CA ASP A 51 5.11 -16.32 -21.37
C ASP A 51 5.15 -15.52 -20.08
N TYR A 52 4.86 -14.21 -20.13
CA TYR A 52 4.74 -13.38 -18.95
C TYR A 52 3.65 -13.94 -18.04
N ASN A 53 2.48 -14.27 -18.61
CA ASN A 53 1.36 -14.85 -17.89
C ASN A 53 1.71 -16.17 -17.18
N LYS A 54 2.46 -17.07 -17.85
CA LYS A 54 2.92 -18.33 -17.25
C LYS A 54 3.89 -18.08 -16.09
N LYS A 55 4.87 -17.20 -16.28
CA LYS A 55 5.86 -16.86 -15.24
C LYS A 55 5.19 -16.21 -14.03
N TYR A 56 4.30 -15.25 -14.27
CA TYR A 56 3.56 -14.55 -13.21
C TYR A 56 2.64 -15.50 -12.43
N LEU A 57 1.96 -16.43 -13.11
CA LEU A 57 1.17 -17.47 -12.44
C LEU A 57 2.03 -18.40 -11.58
N ASN A 58 3.20 -18.79 -12.07
CA ASN A 58 4.13 -19.61 -11.30
C ASN A 58 4.63 -18.87 -10.05
N ALA A 59 4.93 -17.57 -10.15
CA ALA A 59 5.24 -16.74 -8.99
C ALA A 59 4.09 -16.74 -7.97
N ILE A 60 2.84 -16.55 -8.41
CA ILE A 60 1.68 -16.60 -7.52
C ILE A 60 1.58 -17.95 -6.78
N ARG A 61 1.89 -19.07 -7.45
CA ARG A 61 1.90 -20.41 -6.81
C ARG A 61 2.95 -20.53 -5.71
N MET A 62 4.08 -19.86 -5.86
CA MET A 62 5.19 -19.88 -4.89
C MET A 62 4.96 -18.97 -3.69
N PHE A 63 3.96 -18.09 -3.72
CA PHE A 63 3.63 -17.26 -2.56
C PHE A 63 3.21 -18.12 -1.36
N PRO A 64 3.75 -17.87 -0.14
CA PRO A 64 3.40 -18.63 1.04
C PRO A 64 1.88 -18.68 1.30
N GLY A 65 1.34 -19.90 1.44
CA GLY A 65 -0.09 -20.14 1.62
C GLY A 65 -0.86 -20.43 0.33
N ASN A 66 -0.23 -20.33 -0.85
CA ASN A 66 -0.90 -20.58 -2.13
C ASN A 66 -0.74 -22.02 -2.66
N ILE A 67 0.10 -22.85 -2.05
CA ILE A 67 0.42 -24.21 -2.53
C ILE A 67 -0.83 -25.11 -2.68
N ASP A 68 -1.78 -25.00 -1.75
CA ASP A 68 -3.02 -25.81 -1.73
C ASP A 68 -4.23 -25.06 -2.31
N MET A 69 -4.02 -23.87 -2.89
CA MET A 69 -5.13 -23.08 -3.42
C MET A 69 -5.62 -23.64 -4.76
N ALA A 70 -6.95 -23.64 -4.94
CA ALA A 70 -7.56 -24.04 -6.20
C ALA A 70 -7.07 -23.17 -7.37
N GLU A 71 -6.83 -23.79 -8.52
CA GLU A 71 -6.33 -23.13 -9.74
C GLU A 71 -7.15 -21.90 -10.13
N LYS A 72 -8.48 -21.97 -10.02
CA LYS A 72 -9.38 -20.84 -10.28
C LYS A 72 -9.04 -19.61 -9.42
N THR A 73 -8.62 -19.82 -8.17
CA THR A 73 -8.25 -18.72 -7.28
C THR A 73 -6.92 -18.10 -7.68
N LEU A 74 -5.94 -18.91 -8.07
CA LEU A 74 -4.65 -18.44 -8.59
C LEU A 74 -4.82 -17.64 -9.90
N GLN A 75 -5.70 -18.12 -10.79
CA GLN A 75 -6.06 -17.40 -12.03
C GLN A 75 -6.75 -16.07 -11.76
N ASN A 76 -7.60 -16.00 -10.71
CA ASN A 76 -8.16 -14.73 -10.30
C ASN A 76 -7.07 -13.78 -9.78
N TRP A 77 -6.11 -14.24 -8.97
CA TRP A 77 -4.99 -13.40 -8.54
C TRP A 77 -4.20 -12.84 -9.73
N ARG A 78 -3.91 -13.71 -10.70
CA ARG A 78 -3.17 -13.37 -11.94
C ARG A 78 -3.80 -12.19 -12.66
N THR A 79 -5.13 -12.09 -12.68
CA THR A 79 -5.86 -11.07 -13.44
C THR A 79 -6.29 -9.89 -12.57
N GLU A 80 -6.66 -10.11 -11.31
CA GLU A 80 -7.25 -9.11 -10.43
C GLU A 80 -6.19 -8.16 -9.81
N ILE A 81 -5.00 -8.65 -9.44
CA ILE A 81 -3.89 -7.83 -8.89
C ILE A 81 -3.41 -6.79 -9.91
N PRO A 82 -2.93 -7.19 -11.10
CA PRO A 82 -2.39 -6.24 -12.07
C PRO A 82 -3.47 -5.35 -12.67
N ALA A 83 -4.71 -5.82 -12.85
CA ALA A 83 -5.79 -4.97 -13.33
C ALA A 83 -6.13 -3.85 -12.34
N LEU A 84 -6.08 -4.12 -11.03
CA LEU A 84 -6.39 -3.11 -10.01
C LEU A 84 -5.22 -2.16 -9.76
N PHE A 85 -4.02 -2.70 -9.56
CA PHE A 85 -2.85 -1.93 -9.15
C PHE A 85 -1.90 -1.56 -10.30
N GLY A 86 -2.20 -2.00 -11.52
CA GLY A 86 -1.46 -1.64 -12.72
C GLY A 86 -0.02 -2.14 -12.73
N PHE A 87 0.26 -3.35 -12.26
CA PHE A 87 1.64 -3.88 -12.10
C PHE A 87 2.37 -4.24 -13.39
N TYR A 88 1.65 -4.43 -14.48
CA TYR A 88 2.21 -4.60 -15.81
C TYR A 88 1.28 -3.99 -16.85
N VAL A 89 1.80 -3.77 -18.05
CA VAL A 89 1.05 -3.30 -19.21
C VAL A 89 1.20 -4.34 -20.32
N GLU A 90 0.09 -4.71 -20.94
CA GLU A 90 0.07 -5.59 -22.11
C GLU A 90 -0.15 -4.77 -23.38
N ASP A 91 0.77 -4.91 -24.34
CA ASP A 91 0.56 -4.50 -25.71
C ASP A 91 0.22 -5.75 -26.52
N LYS A 92 -1.09 -5.91 -26.80
CA LYS A 92 -1.62 -7.08 -27.49
C LYS A 92 -1.30 -7.08 -28.99
N GLU A 93 -1.01 -5.90 -29.57
CA GLU A 93 -0.66 -5.81 -30.99
C GLU A 93 0.80 -6.21 -31.21
N ALA A 94 1.69 -5.77 -30.31
CA ALA A 94 3.10 -6.15 -30.33
C ALA A 94 3.41 -7.47 -29.60
N ASP A 95 2.39 -8.14 -29.04
CA ASP A 95 2.49 -9.35 -28.21
C ASP A 95 3.60 -9.25 -27.15
N ILE A 96 3.53 -8.22 -26.32
CA ILE A 96 4.54 -7.97 -25.30
C ILE A 96 3.91 -7.47 -24.00
N THR A 97 4.28 -8.10 -22.90
CA THR A 97 3.96 -7.62 -21.55
C THR A 97 5.21 -7.03 -20.91
N ARG A 98 5.05 -5.86 -20.28
CA ARG A 98 6.12 -5.14 -19.59
C ARG A 98 5.72 -4.80 -18.17
N THR A 99 6.66 -4.91 -17.24
CA THR A 99 6.48 -4.46 -15.86
C THR A 99 6.22 -2.95 -15.84
N SER A 100 5.30 -2.50 -15.00
CA SER A 100 4.92 -1.10 -14.93
C SER A 100 5.80 -0.31 -13.97
N LYS A 101 5.81 1.02 -14.14
CA LYS A 101 6.48 1.94 -13.20
C LYS A 101 5.91 1.82 -11.79
N MET A 102 4.63 1.48 -11.65
CA MET A 102 3.97 1.31 -10.35
C MET A 102 4.48 0.07 -9.59
N ALA A 103 4.71 -1.05 -10.28
CA ALA A 103 5.33 -2.24 -9.68
C ALA A 103 6.79 -1.99 -9.32
N THR A 104 7.56 -1.41 -10.25
CA THR A 104 8.96 -1.03 -10.01
C THR A 104 9.09 -0.07 -8.83
N PHE A 105 8.22 0.93 -8.75
CA PHE A 105 8.19 1.88 -7.64
C PHE A 105 7.98 1.18 -6.30
N LEU A 106 6.97 0.32 -6.16
CA LEU A 106 6.73 -0.40 -4.91
C LEU A 106 7.90 -1.32 -4.54
N TYR A 107 8.47 -2.01 -5.52
CA TYR A 107 9.61 -2.90 -5.31
C TYR A 107 10.88 -2.15 -4.89
N GLU A 108 11.19 -1.01 -5.49
CA GLU A 108 12.39 -0.22 -5.15
C GLU A 108 12.21 0.55 -3.84
N ASN A 109 11.03 1.11 -3.58
CA ASN A 109 10.82 2.02 -2.45
C ASN A 109 10.36 1.30 -1.18
N GLN A 110 9.73 0.12 -1.30
CA GLN A 110 9.26 -0.66 -0.16
C GLN A 110 8.35 0.14 0.81
N ASP A 111 7.68 1.19 0.30
CA ASP A 111 6.75 2.08 1.01
C ASP A 111 5.31 1.85 0.51
N LEU A 112 4.60 0.96 1.21
CA LEU A 112 3.22 0.60 0.86
C LEU A 112 2.24 1.75 1.06
N THR A 113 2.44 2.58 2.08
CA THR A 113 1.56 3.72 2.37
C THR A 113 1.65 4.74 1.24
N GLN A 114 2.86 5.08 0.80
CA GLN A 114 3.07 5.96 -0.35
C GLN A 114 2.50 5.35 -1.64
N PHE A 115 2.74 4.06 -1.87
CA PHE A 115 2.15 3.32 -3.00
C PHE A 115 0.62 3.43 -3.03
N PHE A 116 -0.08 3.19 -1.91
CA PHE A 116 -1.54 3.30 -1.87
C PHE A 116 -2.01 4.73 -2.13
N ARG A 117 -1.28 5.75 -1.66
CA ARG A 117 -1.59 7.16 -1.99
C ARG A 117 -1.48 7.42 -3.48
N LEU A 118 -0.42 6.95 -4.15
CA LEU A 118 -0.25 7.11 -5.59
C LEU A 118 -1.36 6.39 -6.38
N PHE A 119 -1.64 5.13 -6.01
CA PHE A 119 -2.74 4.36 -6.57
C PHE A 119 -4.08 5.11 -6.44
N LEU A 120 -4.47 5.50 -5.21
CA LEU A 120 -5.75 6.16 -4.94
C LEU A 120 -5.88 7.52 -5.64
N MET A 121 -4.78 8.22 -5.90
CA MET A 121 -4.78 9.50 -6.63
C MET A 121 -5.17 9.32 -8.11
N SER A 122 -4.66 8.25 -8.72
CA SER A 122 -4.98 7.90 -10.11
C SER A 122 -6.35 7.22 -10.26
N PHE A 123 -6.83 6.50 -9.23
CA PHE A 123 -8.02 5.68 -9.31
C PHE A 123 -9.30 6.49 -9.57
N GLN A 124 -9.98 6.21 -10.69
CA GLN A 124 -11.16 6.94 -11.13
C GLN A 124 -12.16 6.05 -11.88
N PHE A 125 -13.42 6.47 -11.97
CA PHE A 125 -14.46 5.87 -12.80
C PHE A 125 -14.94 6.90 -13.85
N PRO A 126 -14.89 6.57 -15.15
CA PRO A 126 -14.40 5.34 -15.76
C PRO A 126 -12.87 5.19 -15.69
N GLY A 127 -12.38 3.95 -15.71
CA GLY A 127 -10.96 3.61 -15.74
C GLY A 127 -10.72 2.24 -16.37
N GLY A 128 -9.50 2.00 -16.84
CA GLY A 128 -9.12 0.76 -17.57
C GLY A 128 -9.12 -0.51 -16.71
N HIS A 129 -9.21 -0.38 -15.38
CA HIS A 129 -9.40 -1.52 -14.47
C HIS A 129 -10.81 -2.13 -14.52
N MET A 130 -11.75 -1.51 -15.25
CA MET A 130 -13.12 -1.96 -15.41
C MET A 130 -13.30 -2.83 -16.65
N LYS A 131 -14.28 -3.73 -16.63
CA LYS A 131 -14.63 -4.48 -17.84
C LYS A 131 -15.35 -3.55 -18.84
N PRO A 132 -15.13 -3.72 -20.15
CA PRO A 132 -15.78 -2.91 -21.19
C PRO A 132 -17.30 -2.87 -21.11
N GLN A 133 -17.94 -3.97 -20.67
CA GLN A 133 -19.39 -4.01 -20.50
C GLN A 133 -19.87 -3.09 -19.37
N ASP A 134 -19.15 -3.07 -18.23
CA ASP A 134 -19.48 -2.22 -17.09
C ASP A 134 -19.20 -0.73 -17.41
N LEU A 135 -18.19 -0.46 -18.24
CA LEU A 135 -17.86 0.90 -18.70
C LEU A 135 -19.02 1.56 -19.48
N LYS A 136 -19.82 0.80 -20.22
CA LYS A 136 -20.99 1.34 -20.94
C LYS A 136 -21.97 2.00 -19.98
N ASP A 137 -22.31 1.31 -18.89
CA ASP A 137 -23.26 1.80 -17.90
C ASP A 137 -22.71 3.05 -17.19
N ILE A 138 -21.42 3.04 -16.85
CA ILE A 138 -20.73 4.19 -16.23
C ILE A 138 -20.80 5.44 -17.13
N ILE A 139 -20.49 5.29 -18.41
CA ILE A 139 -20.46 6.39 -19.37
C ILE A 139 -21.89 6.88 -19.65
N TYR A 140 -22.83 5.96 -19.87
CA TYR A 140 -24.24 6.28 -20.10
C TYR A 140 -24.86 7.08 -18.94
N LEU A 141 -24.52 6.72 -17.70
CA LEU A 141 -24.98 7.41 -16.48
C LEU A 141 -24.20 8.70 -16.18
N ASN A 142 -23.32 9.13 -17.08
CA ASN A 142 -22.52 10.34 -16.94
C ASN A 142 -21.61 10.34 -15.68
N ILE A 143 -21.20 9.17 -15.20
CA ILE A 143 -20.38 9.02 -14.00
C ILE A 143 -18.96 9.53 -14.28
N ARG A 144 -18.45 10.39 -13.38
CA ARG A 144 -17.10 10.95 -13.36
C ARG A 144 -16.62 11.05 -11.92
N PHE A 145 -16.12 9.94 -11.40
CA PHE A 145 -15.94 9.74 -9.97
C PHE A 145 -14.50 9.42 -9.58
N LYS A 146 -13.92 10.20 -8.65
CA LYS A 146 -12.66 9.88 -7.96
C LYS A 146 -12.96 9.54 -6.49
N PRO A 147 -13.01 8.26 -6.11
CA PRO A 147 -13.51 7.86 -4.80
C PRO A 147 -12.80 8.51 -3.62
N ALA A 148 -11.46 8.42 -3.57
CA ALA A 148 -10.68 8.93 -2.43
C ALA A 148 -10.84 10.45 -2.25
N LYS A 149 -10.77 11.20 -3.36
CA LYS A 149 -11.03 12.64 -3.39
C LYS A 149 -12.43 12.97 -2.87
N THR A 150 -13.46 12.32 -3.38
CA THR A 150 -14.86 12.60 -2.99
C THR A 150 -15.09 12.28 -1.51
N ILE A 151 -14.58 11.16 -1.01
CA ILE A 151 -14.68 10.78 0.41
C ILE A 151 -14.01 11.83 1.30
N ILE A 152 -12.79 12.26 0.97
CA ILE A 152 -12.07 13.30 1.72
C ILE A 152 -12.87 14.61 1.74
N GLN A 153 -13.38 15.05 0.58
CA GLN A 153 -14.18 16.27 0.49
C GLN A 153 -15.47 16.19 1.33
N ILE A 154 -16.11 15.02 1.39
CA ILE A 154 -17.32 14.79 2.22
C ILE A 154 -16.96 14.86 3.71
N LEU A 155 -15.88 14.21 4.13
CA LEU A 155 -15.43 14.24 5.53
C LEU A 155 -15.05 15.66 5.97
N LEU A 156 -14.31 16.41 5.14
CA LEU A 156 -13.98 17.81 5.38
C LEU A 156 -15.25 18.67 5.52
N ALA A 157 -16.17 18.56 4.56
CA ALA A 157 -17.43 19.32 4.60
C ALA A 157 -18.31 18.94 5.79
N GLY A 158 -18.31 17.68 6.21
CA GLY A 158 -19.01 17.23 7.41
C GLY A 158 -18.38 17.77 8.70
N ASN A 159 -17.04 17.83 8.77
CA ASN A 159 -16.35 18.46 9.89
C ASN A 159 -16.72 19.95 9.99
N GLU A 160 -16.75 20.67 8.86
CA GLU A 160 -17.19 22.07 8.84
C GLU A 160 -18.63 22.23 9.37
N LEU A 161 -19.55 21.34 8.95
CA LEU A 161 -20.94 21.35 9.44
C LEU A 161 -21.01 21.11 10.94
N LEU A 162 -20.32 20.09 11.45
CA LEU A 162 -20.30 19.74 12.87
C LEU A 162 -19.66 20.83 13.72
N SER A 163 -18.57 21.44 13.25
CA SER A 163 -17.94 22.60 13.91
C SER A 163 -18.90 23.80 13.97
N SER A 164 -19.66 24.06 12.90
CA SER A 164 -20.66 25.15 12.89
C SER A 164 -21.82 24.92 13.89
N GLU A 165 -22.06 23.68 14.29
CA GLU A 165 -23.05 23.29 15.30
C GLU A 165 -22.44 23.13 16.71
N ASN A 166 -21.17 23.52 16.91
CA ASN A 166 -20.41 23.32 18.16
C ASN A 166 -20.34 21.86 18.62
N SER A 167 -20.41 20.91 17.69
CA SER A 167 -20.26 19.49 17.98
C SER A 167 -18.79 19.15 18.24
N ILE A 168 -18.52 18.43 19.32
CA ILE A 168 -17.21 17.83 19.62
C ILE A 168 -16.91 16.58 18.79
N LYS A 169 -17.90 16.08 18.04
CA LYS A 169 -17.75 14.89 17.20
C LYS A 169 -17.15 15.28 15.86
N GLU A 170 -16.22 14.46 15.40
CA GLU A 170 -15.72 14.51 14.03
C GLU A 170 -16.66 13.75 13.09
N MET A 171 -16.71 14.21 11.84
CA MET A 171 -17.36 13.51 10.75
C MET A 171 -16.64 12.19 10.49
N SER A 172 -17.44 11.17 10.22
CA SER A 172 -16.96 9.83 9.91
C SER A 172 -17.85 9.16 8.90
N LEU A 173 -17.37 8.07 8.30
CA LEU A 173 -18.13 7.25 7.37
C LEU A 173 -18.02 5.78 7.73
N SER A 174 -19.13 5.06 7.72
CA SER A 174 -19.13 3.61 7.65
C SER A 174 -19.12 3.13 6.19
N ALA A 175 -18.75 1.87 5.97
CA ALA A 175 -18.83 1.27 4.63
C ALA A 175 -20.26 1.27 4.07
N GLU A 176 -21.30 1.14 4.91
CA GLU A 176 -22.70 1.28 4.48
C GLU A 176 -23.01 2.70 4.00
N GLU A 177 -22.63 3.72 4.77
CA GLU A 177 -22.90 5.11 4.40
C GLU A 177 -22.15 5.49 3.12
N ALA A 178 -20.89 5.10 2.99
CA ALA A 178 -20.14 5.30 1.76
C ALA A 178 -20.80 4.58 0.58
N THR A 179 -21.30 3.36 0.80
CA THR A 179 -21.98 2.60 -0.25
C THR A 179 -23.25 3.30 -0.75
N TYR A 180 -24.18 3.60 0.15
CA TYR A 180 -25.52 4.04 -0.22
C TYR A 180 -25.61 5.54 -0.50
N CYS A 181 -24.83 6.36 0.20
CA CYS A 181 -24.85 7.81 0.04
C CYS A 181 -23.79 8.34 -0.94
N ILE A 182 -22.85 7.50 -1.41
CA ILE A 182 -21.78 7.94 -2.33
C ILE A 182 -21.75 7.03 -3.57
N PHE A 183 -21.31 5.78 -3.42
CA PHE A 183 -20.99 4.93 -4.57
C PHE A 183 -22.21 4.52 -5.40
N ASN A 184 -23.37 4.33 -4.75
CA ASN A 184 -24.59 3.90 -5.43
C ASN A 184 -25.45 5.06 -5.95
N ASP A 185 -25.14 6.31 -5.56
CA ASP A 185 -25.91 7.47 -5.95
C ASP A 185 -25.26 8.17 -7.14
N VAL A 186 -25.86 7.99 -8.32
CA VAL A 186 -25.39 8.59 -9.58
C VAL A 186 -25.28 10.10 -9.48
N ARG A 187 -26.09 10.77 -8.65
CA ARG A 187 -25.99 12.22 -8.48
C ARG A 187 -24.66 12.61 -7.82
N VAL A 188 -24.10 11.76 -6.96
CA VAL A 188 -22.79 11.98 -6.35
C VAL A 188 -21.69 11.65 -7.35
N THR A 189 -21.77 10.46 -7.95
CA THR A 189 -20.69 9.93 -8.79
C THR A 189 -20.60 10.63 -10.16
N SER A 190 -21.65 11.35 -10.58
CA SER A 190 -21.60 12.28 -11.72
C SER A 190 -21.36 13.75 -11.32
N GLY A 191 -21.24 14.06 -10.03
CA GLY A 191 -20.96 15.40 -9.53
C GLY A 191 -22.15 16.38 -9.51
N GLN A 192 -23.39 15.89 -9.61
CA GLN A 192 -24.61 16.71 -9.54
C GLN A 192 -24.92 17.21 -8.13
N ILE A 193 -24.48 16.50 -7.07
CA ILE A 193 -24.64 16.95 -5.69
C ILE A 193 -23.29 17.17 -5.01
N SER A 194 -23.22 18.21 -4.20
CA SER A 194 -21.99 18.63 -3.52
C SER A 194 -21.63 17.71 -2.36
N PRO A 195 -20.33 17.59 -2.02
CA PRO A 195 -19.87 16.86 -0.83
C PRO A 195 -20.57 17.30 0.47
N LYS A 196 -20.85 18.60 0.62
CA LYS A 196 -21.56 19.15 1.78
C LYS A 196 -23.01 18.66 1.90
N GLN A 197 -23.72 18.54 0.77
CA GLN A 197 -25.07 17.97 0.76
C GLN A 197 -25.06 16.49 1.16
N VAL A 198 -24.09 15.71 0.67
CA VAL A 198 -23.94 14.30 1.04
C VAL A 198 -23.63 14.15 2.53
N ALA A 199 -22.69 14.95 3.06
CA ALA A 199 -22.37 14.96 4.48
C ALA A 199 -23.61 15.28 5.33
N LYS A 200 -24.39 16.29 4.94
CA LYS A 200 -25.65 16.63 5.60
C LYS A 200 -26.65 15.47 5.57
N THR A 201 -26.86 14.81 4.41
CA THR A 201 -27.73 13.64 4.30
C THR A 201 -27.32 12.54 5.27
N ILE A 202 -26.03 12.26 5.41
CA ILE A 202 -25.53 11.23 6.33
C ILE A 202 -25.80 11.61 7.79
N LEU A 203 -25.53 12.86 8.18
CA LEU A 203 -25.80 13.36 9.53
C LEU A 203 -27.30 13.34 9.85
N ASP A 204 -28.15 13.78 8.92
CA ASP A 204 -29.60 13.75 9.04
C ASP A 204 -30.12 12.30 9.16
N ASN A 205 -29.59 11.37 8.36
CA ASN A 205 -29.92 9.96 8.44
C ASN A 205 -29.58 9.37 9.82
N ARG A 206 -28.41 9.70 10.38
CA ARG A 206 -28.00 9.27 11.73
C ARG A 206 -28.95 9.82 12.80
N LYS A 207 -29.28 11.12 12.74
CA LYS A 207 -30.21 11.77 13.67
C LYS A 207 -31.60 11.11 13.64
N ASN A 208 -32.04 10.70 12.45
CA ASN A 208 -33.32 10.05 12.24
C ASN A 208 -33.27 8.51 12.33
N GLN A 209 -32.12 7.93 12.74
CA GLN A 209 -31.88 6.50 12.89
C GLN A 209 -32.22 5.66 11.64
N ILE A 210 -31.99 6.24 10.45
CA ILE A 210 -32.25 5.58 9.16
C ILE A 210 -31.25 4.44 8.95
N LYS A 211 -31.74 3.25 8.60
CA LYS A 211 -30.94 2.08 8.23
C LYS A 211 -30.67 2.06 6.73
N TYR A 212 -29.53 1.54 6.29
CA TYR A 212 -29.18 1.51 4.87
C TYR A 212 -29.50 0.15 4.22
N TYR A 213 -28.90 -0.93 4.71
CA TYR A 213 -29.14 -2.25 4.14
C TYR A 213 -30.55 -2.79 4.46
N ASN A 214 -31.35 -3.02 3.42
CA ASN A 214 -32.65 -3.67 3.51
C ASN A 214 -32.64 -4.97 2.66
N PRO A 215 -32.67 -6.17 3.25
CA PRO A 215 -32.68 -7.43 2.49
C PRO A 215 -33.93 -7.64 1.62
N ALA A 216 -34.99 -6.86 1.85
CA ALA A 216 -36.21 -6.87 1.03
C ALA A 216 -36.14 -5.93 -0.19
N ASP A 217 -35.16 -5.03 -0.25
CA ASP A 217 -34.97 -4.12 -1.40
C ASP A 217 -34.57 -4.92 -2.64
N GLN A 218 -35.22 -4.64 -3.77
CA GLN A 218 -34.97 -5.27 -5.07
C GLN A 218 -33.50 -5.11 -5.51
N HIS A 219 -32.85 -3.99 -5.19
CA HIS A 219 -31.45 -3.76 -5.52
C HIS A 219 -30.48 -4.69 -4.77
N THR A 220 -30.93 -5.32 -3.68
CA THR A 220 -30.12 -6.33 -2.98
C THR A 220 -30.19 -7.70 -3.63
N LYS A 221 -31.11 -7.95 -4.55
CA LYS A 221 -31.33 -9.27 -5.16
C LYS A 221 -30.24 -9.62 -6.18
N SER A 222 -29.71 -10.83 -6.06
CA SER A 222 -28.77 -11.42 -7.02
C SER A 222 -29.46 -11.78 -8.34
N LEU A 223 -28.66 -12.19 -9.33
CA LEU A 223 -29.18 -12.75 -10.58
C LEU A 223 -30.03 -14.01 -10.36
N THR A 224 -29.85 -14.70 -9.23
CA THR A 224 -30.63 -15.88 -8.84
C THR A 224 -31.87 -15.53 -8.01
N GLY A 225 -32.13 -14.23 -7.78
CA GLY A 225 -33.23 -13.74 -6.94
C GLY A 225 -32.98 -13.81 -5.43
N ALA A 226 -31.85 -14.36 -4.99
CA ALA A 226 -31.47 -14.40 -3.58
C ALA A 226 -30.94 -13.02 -3.10
N SER A 227 -31.28 -12.59 -1.89
CA SER A 227 -30.72 -11.35 -1.35
C SER A 227 -29.22 -11.49 -1.09
N ARG A 228 -28.43 -10.59 -1.66
CA ARG A 228 -27.00 -10.44 -1.33
C ARG A 228 -26.86 -10.03 0.13
N THR A 229 -25.79 -10.49 0.77
CA THR A 229 -25.52 -10.09 2.16
C THR A 229 -25.16 -8.60 2.24
N LYS A 230 -25.27 -8.02 3.44
CA LYS A 230 -24.80 -6.65 3.69
C LYS A 230 -23.33 -6.47 3.29
N GLY A 231 -22.48 -7.45 3.60
CA GLY A 231 -21.06 -7.42 3.24
C GLY A 231 -20.83 -7.39 1.73
N ASP A 232 -21.61 -8.17 0.96
CA ASP A 232 -21.53 -8.14 -0.50
C ASP A 232 -21.99 -6.79 -1.06
N MET A 233 -23.02 -6.19 -0.45
CA MET A 233 -23.55 -4.90 -0.86
C MET A 233 -22.57 -3.76 -0.60
N THR A 234 -21.78 -3.81 0.48
CA THR A 234 -20.89 -2.71 0.88
C THR A 234 -19.42 -2.90 0.52
N ARG A 235 -19.07 -4.05 -0.06
CA ARG A 235 -17.69 -4.46 -0.32
C ARG A 235 -16.84 -3.40 -1.04
N TYR A 236 -17.27 -2.91 -2.19
CA TYR A 236 -16.46 -2.03 -3.07
C TYR A 236 -16.14 -0.70 -2.39
N ALA A 237 -17.12 -0.07 -1.72
CA ALA A 237 -16.87 1.13 -0.93
C ALA A 237 -15.97 0.82 0.28
N GLY A 238 -16.19 -0.32 0.94
CA GLY A 238 -15.35 -0.78 2.04
C GLY A 238 -13.89 -1.02 1.64
N ASP A 239 -13.64 -1.64 0.48
CA ASP A 239 -12.29 -1.87 -0.04
C ASP A 239 -11.55 -0.54 -0.28
N ILE A 240 -12.21 0.48 -0.85
CA ILE A 240 -11.62 1.81 -1.00
C ILE A 240 -11.33 2.46 0.36
N LEU A 241 -12.25 2.36 1.34
CA LEU A 241 -12.02 2.91 2.67
C LEU A 241 -10.83 2.24 3.38
N ASP A 242 -10.71 0.92 3.25
CA ASP A 242 -9.57 0.17 3.82
C ASP A 242 -8.26 0.54 3.11
N TYR A 243 -8.24 0.78 1.78
CA TYR A 243 -7.04 1.31 1.11
C TYR A 243 -6.69 2.72 1.55
N MET A 244 -7.69 3.58 1.77
CA MET A 244 -7.46 4.92 2.29
C MET A 244 -6.92 4.89 3.73
N GLU A 245 -7.26 3.88 4.52
CA GLU A 245 -6.65 3.62 5.83
C GLU A 245 -5.18 3.17 5.72
N LEU A 246 -4.87 2.24 4.80
CA LEU A 246 -3.49 1.81 4.50
C LEU A 246 -2.64 2.96 3.97
N ALA A 247 -3.26 3.87 3.21
CA ALA A 247 -2.66 5.10 2.70
C ALA A 247 -2.50 6.19 3.77
N ASP A 248 -2.83 5.95 5.04
CA ASP A 248 -2.81 6.94 6.11
C ASP A 248 -3.67 8.19 5.85
N LEU A 249 -4.62 8.13 4.91
CA LEU A 249 -5.56 9.23 4.68
C LEU A 249 -6.71 9.19 5.70
N LEU A 250 -7.05 7.98 6.16
CA LEU A 250 -8.09 7.72 7.15
C LEU A 250 -7.56 6.93 8.35
N THR A 251 -8.25 7.06 9.48
CA THR A 251 -8.13 6.16 10.64
C THR A 251 -9.46 5.47 10.88
N LYS A 252 -9.42 4.18 11.22
CA LYS A 252 -10.61 3.40 11.52
C LYS A 252 -10.80 3.25 13.02
N ASN A 253 -12.02 3.49 13.50
CA ASN A 253 -12.45 3.17 14.85
C ASN A 253 -13.76 2.37 14.78
N GLY A 254 -13.69 1.09 15.14
CA GLY A 254 -14.78 0.15 14.93
C GLY A 254 -15.14 0.03 13.44
N SER A 255 -16.38 0.36 13.09
CA SER A 255 -16.89 0.34 11.71
C SER A 255 -16.82 1.69 10.98
N TYR A 256 -16.22 2.71 11.60
CA TYR A 256 -16.21 4.09 11.10
C TYR A 256 -14.81 4.55 10.75
N PHE A 257 -14.70 5.31 9.67
CA PHE A 257 -13.47 5.90 9.16
C PHE A 257 -13.51 7.41 9.30
N TYR A 258 -12.41 7.99 9.76
CA TYR A 258 -12.21 9.41 10.07
C TYR A 258 -11.01 9.93 9.29
N LEU A 259 -10.94 11.23 9.01
CA LEU A 259 -9.71 11.82 8.45
C LEU A 259 -8.55 11.65 9.42
N LYS A 260 -7.37 11.31 8.90
CA LYS A 260 -6.15 11.24 9.70
C LYS A 260 -5.62 12.65 10.00
N GLY A 261 -5.79 13.11 11.24
CA GLY A 261 -5.55 14.52 11.61
C GLY A 261 -4.13 15.06 11.35
N ASN A 262 -3.09 14.23 11.44
CA ASN A 262 -1.69 14.62 11.21
C ASN A 262 -1.25 14.59 9.73
N GLU A 263 -2.12 14.17 8.80
CA GLU A 263 -1.78 13.99 7.38
C GLU A 263 -2.36 15.12 6.50
N LEU A 264 -2.35 16.36 7.02
CA LEU A 264 -3.05 17.50 6.39
C LEU A 264 -2.54 17.80 4.98
N GLN A 265 -1.24 17.69 4.72
CA GLN A 265 -0.67 17.94 3.39
C GLN A 265 -1.21 16.93 2.37
N ALA A 266 -1.23 15.64 2.72
CA ALA A 266 -1.75 14.59 1.85
C ALA A 266 -3.25 14.77 1.61
N ILE A 267 -4.03 14.98 2.68
CA ILE A 267 -5.48 15.23 2.62
C ILE A 267 -5.80 16.43 1.70
N GLN A 268 -5.06 17.53 1.84
CA GLN A 268 -5.26 18.73 1.01
C GLN A 268 -4.90 18.48 -0.46
N ALA A 269 -3.85 17.71 -0.74
CA ALA A 269 -3.48 17.34 -2.10
C ALA A 269 -4.60 16.54 -2.79
N PHE A 270 -5.19 15.56 -2.11
CA PHE A 270 -6.34 14.81 -2.63
C PHE A 270 -7.58 15.69 -2.80
N ALA A 271 -7.91 16.51 -1.79
CA ALA A 271 -9.10 17.37 -1.83
C ALA A 271 -9.06 18.37 -3.00
N LYS A 272 -7.87 18.86 -3.35
CA LYS A 272 -7.63 19.85 -4.42
C LYS A 272 -7.25 19.25 -5.76
N ASP A 273 -7.11 17.92 -5.85
CA ASP A 273 -6.69 17.25 -7.07
C ASP A 273 -7.65 17.56 -8.24
N LYS A 274 -7.07 17.91 -9.39
CA LYS A 274 -7.79 18.18 -10.65
C LYS A 274 -7.33 17.27 -11.79
N THR A 275 -6.42 16.34 -11.51
CA THR A 275 -5.96 15.38 -12.51
C THR A 275 -7.11 14.48 -12.93
N TRP A 276 -7.16 14.11 -14.20
CA TRP A 276 -8.23 13.30 -14.76
C TRP A 276 -7.78 12.67 -16.07
N PHE A 277 -7.97 11.37 -16.20
CA PHE A 277 -7.80 10.72 -17.50
C PHE A 277 -8.99 11.01 -18.39
N LYS A 278 -8.73 11.64 -19.53
CA LYS A 278 -9.76 12.08 -20.48
C LYS A 278 -10.04 11.10 -21.62
N GLY A 279 -9.37 9.93 -21.65
CA GLY A 279 -9.48 9.00 -22.77
C GLY A 279 -10.89 8.46 -23.04
N TYR A 280 -11.80 8.56 -22.05
CA TYR A 280 -13.20 8.17 -22.22
C TYR A 280 -14.15 9.33 -22.60
N GLU A 281 -13.69 10.59 -22.65
CA GLU A 281 -14.57 11.76 -22.79
C GLU A 281 -15.37 11.76 -24.11
N SER A 282 -14.79 11.25 -25.20
CA SER A 282 -15.47 11.20 -26.50
C SER A 282 -16.70 10.30 -26.52
N PHE A 283 -16.83 9.37 -25.59
CA PHE A 283 -17.93 8.39 -25.53
C PHE A 283 -19.16 8.89 -24.79
N TYR A 284 -19.06 9.94 -23.98
CA TYR A 284 -20.21 10.48 -23.27
C TYR A 284 -21.23 11.09 -24.25
N GLY A 285 -22.51 10.81 -24.00
CA GLY A 285 -23.62 11.26 -24.86
C GLY A 285 -23.85 10.40 -26.11
N GLN A 286 -23.07 9.35 -26.32
CA GLN A 286 -23.32 8.36 -27.37
C GLN A 286 -24.29 7.28 -26.86
N ASN A 287 -25.20 6.83 -27.73
CA ASN A 287 -26.21 5.81 -27.37
C ASN A 287 -25.76 4.38 -27.69
N ASP A 288 -24.93 4.18 -28.72
CA ASP A 288 -24.47 2.87 -29.18
C ASP A 288 -22.96 2.70 -28.98
N LEU A 289 -22.55 2.51 -27.73
CA LEU A 289 -21.16 2.20 -27.40
C LEU A 289 -20.86 0.73 -27.66
N ASP A 290 -19.86 0.44 -28.49
CA ASP A 290 -19.33 -0.91 -28.67
C ASP A 290 -18.20 -1.19 -27.66
N THR A 291 -18.05 -2.46 -27.25
CA THR A 291 -17.04 -2.84 -26.25
C THR A 291 -15.61 -2.82 -26.81
N ALA A 292 -15.43 -2.94 -28.13
CA ALA A 292 -14.10 -2.98 -28.73
C ALA A 292 -13.45 -1.59 -28.66
N SER A 293 -14.20 -0.53 -28.99
CA SER A 293 -13.76 0.85 -28.85
C SER A 293 -13.39 1.22 -27.41
N LEU A 294 -14.15 0.73 -26.42
CA LEU A 294 -13.82 0.93 -25.00
C LEU A 294 -12.57 0.15 -24.57
N SER A 295 -12.38 -1.06 -25.09
CA SER A 295 -11.20 -1.88 -24.80
C SER A 295 -9.92 -1.25 -25.37
N ALA A 296 -10.01 -0.58 -26.51
CA ALA A 296 -8.88 0.12 -27.13
C ALA A 296 -8.36 1.30 -26.29
N VAL A 297 -9.13 1.80 -25.32
CA VAL A 297 -8.71 2.87 -24.40
C VAL A 297 -7.89 2.33 -23.22
N GLU A 298 -8.05 1.05 -22.87
CA GLU A 298 -7.44 0.43 -21.69
C GLU A 298 -5.90 0.63 -21.62
N PRO A 299 -5.11 0.39 -22.69
CA PRO A 299 -3.67 0.64 -22.65
C PRO A 299 -3.32 2.09 -22.33
N ASN A 300 -4.08 3.05 -22.88
CA ASN A 300 -3.88 4.48 -22.64
C ASN A 300 -4.17 4.88 -21.19
N TRP A 301 -5.13 4.20 -20.54
CA TRP A 301 -5.38 4.38 -19.11
C TRP A 301 -4.18 3.92 -18.28
N PHE A 302 -3.63 2.73 -18.53
CA PHE A 302 -2.46 2.24 -17.81
C PHE A 302 -1.22 3.10 -18.09
N ALA A 303 -1.04 3.60 -19.31
CA ALA A 303 0.00 4.57 -19.63
C ALA A 303 -0.17 5.85 -18.79
N TYR A 304 -1.39 6.42 -18.73
CA TYR A 304 -1.67 7.58 -17.89
C TYR A 304 -1.39 7.33 -16.40
N VAL A 305 -1.80 6.19 -15.85
CA VAL A 305 -1.52 5.85 -14.44
C VAL A 305 -0.01 5.83 -14.18
N ASN A 306 0.76 5.20 -15.08
CA ASN A 306 2.21 5.12 -14.97
C ASN A 306 2.91 6.49 -15.14
N ASP A 307 2.44 7.32 -16.06
CA ASP A 307 3.07 8.61 -16.37
C ASP A 307 2.63 9.74 -15.43
N SER A 308 1.46 9.63 -14.83
CA SER A 308 0.97 10.57 -13.81
C SER A 308 1.56 10.32 -12.42
N MET A 309 2.31 9.24 -12.25
CA MET A 309 2.98 8.91 -11.00
C MET A 309 3.97 10.01 -10.62
N LYS A 310 3.79 10.56 -9.41
CA LYS A 310 4.66 11.57 -8.83
C LYS A 310 5.40 10.95 -7.64
N PRO A 311 6.51 10.22 -7.86
CA PRO A 311 7.18 9.42 -6.84
C PRO A 311 7.70 10.25 -5.66
N ASP A 312 7.87 11.56 -5.83
CA ASP A 312 8.29 12.46 -4.76
C ASP A 312 7.16 12.89 -3.82
N MET A 313 5.90 12.75 -4.25
CA MET A 313 4.75 13.07 -3.40
C MET A 313 4.48 11.95 -2.40
N PHE A 314 3.84 12.30 -1.28
CA PHE A 314 3.19 11.33 -0.40
C PHE A 314 4.08 10.38 0.40
N LYS A 315 5.40 10.61 0.43
CA LYS A 315 6.34 9.85 1.26
C LYS A 315 5.83 9.71 2.69
N THR A 316 6.02 8.53 3.28
CA THR A 316 5.56 8.24 4.63
C THR A 316 6.44 8.94 5.65
N ASP A 317 5.84 9.69 6.59
CA ASP A 317 6.58 10.21 7.74
C ASP A 317 6.78 9.08 8.76
N ILE A 318 7.94 8.44 8.69
CA ILE A 318 8.27 7.30 9.54
C ILE A 318 8.35 7.70 11.03
N ARG A 319 8.52 8.99 11.37
CA ARG A 319 8.46 9.46 12.76
C ARG A 319 7.11 9.13 13.40
N SER A 320 6.03 9.18 12.62
CA SER A 320 4.68 8.84 13.09
C SER A 320 4.54 7.35 13.46
N LEU A 321 5.32 6.46 12.86
CA LEU A 321 5.35 5.03 13.16
C LEU A 321 6.16 4.71 14.43
N LEU A 322 7.11 5.58 14.79
CA LEU A 322 7.97 5.41 15.96
C LEU A 322 7.38 5.99 17.24
N GLN A 323 6.44 6.94 17.14
CA GLN A 323 5.85 7.66 18.28
C GLN A 323 4.77 6.89 19.06
N GLN A 324 4.31 5.71 18.61
CA GLN A 324 3.21 5.00 19.27
C GLN A 324 3.61 4.11 20.46
N ASP A 325 4.91 3.98 20.76
CA ASP A 325 5.37 3.33 21.99
C ASP A 325 5.86 4.39 22.99
N ASP A 326 5.16 4.51 24.11
CA ASP A 326 5.64 5.23 25.29
C ASP A 326 7.02 4.68 25.72
N GLU A 327 7.98 5.58 25.93
CA GLU A 327 9.41 5.35 26.29
C GLU A 327 10.37 4.89 25.16
N ILE A 328 10.53 5.71 24.11
CA ILE A 328 11.82 5.82 23.41
C ILE A 328 12.60 6.99 24.03
N ASP A 329 13.21 6.73 25.19
CA ASP A 329 13.84 7.76 26.01
C ASP A 329 15.27 8.08 25.54
N VAL A 330 15.37 9.17 24.76
CA VAL A 330 16.52 10.09 24.68
C VAL A 330 17.88 9.56 24.19
N VAL A 331 17.99 9.17 22.91
CA VAL A 331 19.03 9.65 21.94
C VAL A 331 18.53 9.49 20.49
N PHE A 332 17.23 9.63 20.23
CA PHE A 332 16.70 9.63 18.85
C PHE A 332 16.53 11.05 18.29
N GLY A 333 16.37 12.08 19.12
CA GLY A 333 15.98 13.43 18.68
C GLY A 333 17.06 14.25 17.97
N GLU A 334 18.27 14.35 18.53
CA GLU A 334 19.26 15.33 18.05
C GLU A 334 19.96 14.89 16.75
N ARG A 335 20.35 13.62 16.59
CA ARG A 335 20.99 13.14 15.35
C ARG A 335 20.02 12.92 14.19
N ILE A 336 18.73 12.67 14.45
CA ILE A 336 17.70 12.62 13.41
C ILE A 336 17.43 14.02 12.85
N GLN A 337 17.56 15.10 13.64
CA GLN A 337 17.44 16.46 13.08
C GLN A 337 18.54 16.78 12.07
N ASP A 338 19.76 16.31 12.30
CA ASP A 338 20.89 16.52 11.39
C ASP A 338 20.82 15.64 10.13
N VAL A 339 20.23 14.43 10.22
CA VAL A 339 20.07 13.52 9.07
C VAL A 339 18.80 13.82 8.25
N VAL A 340 17.73 14.33 8.87
CA VAL A 340 16.40 14.53 8.26
C VAL A 340 16.16 16.00 7.84
N SER A 341 17.16 16.86 7.91
CA SER A 341 17.07 18.25 7.41
C SER A 341 17.34 18.39 5.90
N GLY A 342 17.59 17.29 5.19
CA GLY A 342 17.73 17.26 3.73
C GLY A 342 16.51 16.63 3.04
N ASP A 343 15.91 17.36 2.10
CA ASP A 343 14.95 16.83 1.12
C ASP A 343 15.53 15.60 0.37
N ARG A 344 14.77 14.46 0.30
CA ARG A 344 14.62 13.50 -0.85
C ARG A 344 14.73 11.99 -0.48
N THR A 345 13.63 11.23 -0.71
CA THR A 345 13.47 10.00 -1.56
C THR A 345 14.28 8.78 -1.13
N THR A 346 13.65 7.60 -0.89
CA THR A 346 14.21 6.23 -0.73
C THR A 346 15.43 6.06 0.21
N LYS A 347 16.47 6.84 -0.03
CA LYS A 347 17.48 7.29 0.93
C LYS A 347 16.88 7.57 2.32
N ASP A 348 15.67 8.11 2.45
CA ASP A 348 15.07 8.38 3.77
C ASP A 348 14.74 7.10 4.59
N ILE A 349 14.19 6.05 3.96
CA ILE A 349 13.89 4.78 4.63
C ILE A 349 15.19 4.00 4.89
N GLY A 350 16.10 3.98 3.91
CA GLY A 350 17.44 3.42 4.04
C GLY A 350 18.24 4.08 5.17
N ASN A 351 18.46 5.40 5.08
CA ASN A 351 19.16 6.20 6.10
C ASN A 351 18.53 6.06 7.49
N LEU A 352 17.19 6.00 7.59
CA LEU A 352 16.55 5.78 8.88
C LEU A 352 16.84 4.38 9.40
N GLY A 353 16.71 3.37 8.54
CA GLY A 353 17.10 2.01 8.86
C GLY A 353 18.54 1.96 9.38
N GLU A 354 19.46 2.56 8.66
CA GLU A 354 20.88 2.70 9.03
C GLU A 354 21.04 3.42 10.37
N ALA A 355 20.29 4.52 10.61
CA ALA A 355 20.33 5.24 11.88
C ALA A 355 19.83 4.39 13.06
N ILE A 356 18.72 3.65 12.87
CA ILE A 356 18.16 2.74 13.88
C ILE A 356 19.17 1.63 14.18
N ILE A 357 19.74 1.00 13.13
CA ILE A 357 20.72 -0.07 13.30
C ILE A 357 22.02 0.44 13.91
N CYS A 358 22.51 1.62 13.52
CA CYS A 358 23.70 2.24 14.13
C CYS A 358 23.48 2.50 15.62
N GLY A 359 22.29 2.98 16.02
CA GLY A 359 21.90 3.12 17.42
C GLY A 359 21.87 1.77 18.17
N HIS A 360 21.26 0.76 17.55
CA HIS A 360 21.20 -0.61 18.05
C HIS A 360 22.60 -1.20 18.28
N GLU A 361 23.51 -1.07 17.32
CA GLU A 361 24.88 -1.59 17.39
C GLU A 361 25.67 -0.95 18.52
N LYS A 362 25.55 0.37 18.69
CA LYS A 362 26.17 1.08 19.83
C LYS A 362 25.70 0.54 21.17
N MET A 363 24.40 0.29 21.30
CA MET A 363 23.84 -0.28 22.52
C MET A 363 24.26 -1.74 22.71
N ARG A 364 24.32 -2.54 21.64
CA ARG A 364 24.83 -3.91 21.66
C ARG A 364 26.26 -3.95 22.20
N LEU A 365 27.15 -3.11 21.68
CA LEU A 365 28.54 -3.03 22.15
C LEU A 365 28.62 -2.60 23.62
N LYS A 366 27.82 -1.60 24.03
CA LYS A 366 27.75 -1.15 25.43
C LYS A 366 27.34 -2.28 26.38
N ILE A 367 26.30 -3.04 26.04
CA ILE A 367 25.83 -4.18 26.83
C ILE A 367 26.89 -5.28 26.92
N ASN A 368 27.67 -5.48 25.86
CA ASN A 368 28.77 -6.44 25.82
C ASN A 368 30.08 -5.91 26.44
N GLY A 369 30.04 -4.78 27.16
CA GLY A 369 31.16 -4.29 27.96
C GLY A 369 32.22 -3.50 27.20
N TYR A 370 31.95 -3.09 25.95
CA TYR A 370 32.88 -2.24 25.20
C TYR A 370 32.85 -0.80 25.75
N GLY A 371 34.04 -0.20 25.86
CA GLY A 371 34.18 1.17 26.33
C GLY A 371 33.70 2.21 25.32
N GLU A 372 33.46 3.43 25.81
CA GLU A 372 33.02 4.60 25.03
C GLU A 372 33.89 4.89 23.80
N GLN A 373 35.18 4.54 23.85
CA GLN A 373 36.11 4.70 22.73
C GLN A 373 35.71 3.86 21.50
N PHE A 374 35.18 2.66 21.68
CA PHE A 374 34.72 1.79 20.59
C PHE A 374 33.32 2.18 20.12
N ILE A 375 32.42 2.49 21.06
CA ILE A 375 31.04 2.90 20.76
C ILE A 375 31.01 4.14 19.85
N LYS A 376 31.95 5.08 20.04
CA LYS A 376 32.07 6.29 19.21
C LYS A 376 32.54 6.03 17.78
N LEU A 377 33.23 4.90 17.54
CA LEU A 377 33.74 4.51 16.22
C LEU A 377 32.68 3.82 15.36
N VAL A 378 31.57 3.35 15.95
CA VAL A 378 30.44 2.83 15.17
C VAL A 378 29.81 3.94 14.33
N GLN A 379 29.84 3.77 13.01
CA GLN A 379 29.48 4.80 12.05
C GLN A 379 28.76 4.24 10.83
N ILE A 380 27.86 5.04 10.28
CA ILE A 380 27.28 4.82 8.96
C ILE A 380 28.32 5.26 7.93
N VAL A 381 28.55 4.45 6.92
CA VAL A 381 29.57 4.64 5.89
C VAL A 381 28.90 5.17 4.61
N ASP A 382 28.40 6.40 4.67
CA ASP A 382 27.87 7.12 3.48
C ASP A 382 29.01 7.94 2.84
N SER A 383 29.55 7.48 1.71
CA SER A 383 30.48 8.27 0.90
C SER A 383 30.09 8.23 -0.59
N PRO A 384 29.71 9.37 -1.19
CA PRO A 384 29.40 9.47 -2.62
C PRO A 384 30.57 9.10 -3.55
N SER A 385 31.78 8.99 -3.01
CA SER A 385 33.01 8.70 -3.76
C SER A 385 33.49 7.25 -3.59
N TYR A 386 32.88 6.49 -2.67
CA TYR A 386 33.34 5.16 -2.28
C TYR A 386 32.18 4.33 -1.74
N HIS A 387 31.79 3.29 -2.47
CA HIS A 387 30.79 2.32 -2.05
C HIS A 387 31.50 1.07 -1.49
N PRO A 388 31.71 0.98 -0.16
CA PRO A 388 32.41 -0.14 0.46
C PRO A 388 31.67 -1.47 0.32
N GLY A 389 30.37 -1.43 0.01
CA GLY A 389 29.49 -2.59 -0.12
C GLY A 389 28.94 -3.06 1.23
N PHE A 390 28.77 -2.15 2.18
CA PHE A 390 28.04 -2.28 3.45
C PHE A 390 27.69 -0.85 3.95
N ASP A 391 26.70 -0.72 4.81
CA ASP A 391 26.20 0.59 5.27
C ASP A 391 26.78 1.01 6.61
N ILE A 392 27.10 0.08 7.52
CA ILE A 392 27.59 0.39 8.87
C ILE A 392 28.87 -0.40 9.18
N ASP A 393 29.84 0.31 9.73
CA ASP A 393 31.04 -0.26 10.33
C ASP A 393 30.89 -0.29 11.87
N SER A 394 30.99 -1.50 12.44
CA SER A 394 30.78 -1.82 13.85
C SER A 394 31.84 -2.82 14.33
N PHE A 395 31.71 -3.36 15.54
CA PHE A 395 32.63 -4.37 16.11
C PHE A 395 31.87 -5.62 16.54
N GLU A 396 32.52 -6.78 16.59
CA GLU A 396 31.83 -8.06 16.84
C GLU A 396 31.12 -8.16 18.19
N GLY A 397 31.58 -7.43 19.22
CA GLY A 397 30.94 -7.45 20.53
C GLY A 397 31.32 -8.67 21.38
N ASP A 398 32.33 -9.44 20.98
CA ASP A 398 32.80 -10.68 21.65
C ASP A 398 34.11 -10.48 22.44
N GLY A 399 34.46 -9.22 22.72
CA GLY A 399 35.70 -8.80 23.37
C GLY A 399 36.92 -8.64 22.46
N THR A 400 36.79 -8.92 21.16
CA THR A 400 37.84 -8.63 20.17
C THR A 400 37.78 -7.18 19.65
N GLU A 401 38.77 -6.76 18.86
CA GLU A 401 38.69 -5.51 18.08
C GLU A 401 38.27 -5.79 16.63
N ASP A 402 37.74 -6.98 16.35
CA ASP A 402 37.34 -7.39 15.01
C ASP A 402 36.09 -6.63 14.57
N HIS A 403 36.11 -6.19 13.32
CA HIS A 403 35.04 -5.42 12.74
C HIS A 403 33.84 -6.30 12.38
N ARG A 404 32.65 -5.71 12.48
CA ARG A 404 31.40 -6.22 11.94
C ARG A 404 30.87 -5.22 10.92
N TYR A 405 30.78 -5.66 9.67
CA TYR A 405 30.28 -4.88 8.56
C TYR A 405 28.82 -5.23 8.29
N ILE A 406 27.96 -4.23 8.21
CA ILE A 406 26.52 -4.43 8.22
C ILE A 406 25.87 -3.75 7.02
N GLU A 407 25.10 -4.53 6.27
CA GLU A 407 24.19 -4.07 5.24
C GLU A 407 22.76 -4.00 5.81
N VAL A 408 22.05 -2.89 5.64
CA VAL A 408 20.73 -2.65 6.21
C VAL A 408 19.65 -2.68 5.13
N LYS A 409 18.64 -3.54 5.31
CA LYS A 409 17.51 -3.66 4.38
C LYS A 409 16.20 -3.36 5.09
N THR A 410 15.62 -2.18 4.83
CA THR A 410 14.46 -1.68 5.57
C THR A 410 13.17 -1.71 4.74
N THR A 411 12.05 -2.12 5.35
CA THR A 411 10.70 -2.04 4.76
C THR A 411 9.73 -1.44 5.77
N VAL A 412 8.80 -0.62 5.27
CA VAL A 412 7.80 0.08 6.08
C VAL A 412 6.39 -0.29 5.62
N SER A 413 5.51 -0.62 6.56
CA SER A 413 4.15 -1.12 6.30
C SER A 413 3.18 -0.72 7.42
N LYS A 414 1.87 -0.76 7.16
CA LYS A 414 0.85 -0.61 8.20
C LYS A 414 0.66 -1.89 9.00
N GLN A 415 0.54 -3.01 8.29
CA GLN A 415 0.38 -4.34 8.88
C GLN A 415 1.74 -4.98 9.18
N LYS A 416 1.70 -6.07 9.96
CA LYS A 416 2.87 -6.91 10.19
C LYS A 416 3.40 -7.45 8.86
N ILE A 417 4.66 -7.17 8.59
CA ILE A 417 5.37 -7.65 7.39
C ILE A 417 5.78 -9.10 7.62
N GLN A 418 5.53 -9.94 6.62
CA GLN A 418 5.95 -11.35 6.55
C GLN A 418 6.76 -11.62 5.28
N MET A 419 7.35 -10.57 4.69
CA MET A 419 8.20 -10.68 3.51
C MET A 419 9.68 -10.66 3.90
N TYR A 420 10.30 -11.83 3.81
CA TYR A 420 11.70 -12.09 4.17
C TYR A 420 12.63 -12.10 2.95
N GLY A 421 12.25 -11.40 1.88
CA GLY A 421 13.07 -11.18 0.70
C GLY A 421 13.72 -9.80 0.70
N PHE A 422 14.90 -9.68 0.09
CA PHE A 422 15.59 -8.40 -0.17
C PHE A 422 16.61 -8.54 -1.31
N HIS A 423 16.92 -7.41 -1.95
CA HIS A 423 17.96 -7.33 -2.98
C HIS A 423 19.32 -7.03 -2.36
N MET A 424 20.39 -7.67 -2.85
CA MET A 424 21.79 -7.28 -2.62
C MET A 424 22.47 -6.92 -3.93
N SER A 425 23.17 -5.79 -3.99
CA SER A 425 23.92 -5.41 -5.20
C SER A 425 25.09 -6.38 -5.50
N PRO A 426 25.65 -6.39 -6.72
CA PRO A 426 26.81 -7.22 -7.04
C PRO A 426 28.01 -6.93 -6.12
N ASN A 427 28.17 -5.67 -5.71
CA ASN A 427 29.23 -5.25 -4.82
C ASN A 427 29.01 -5.78 -3.40
N GLU A 428 27.81 -5.62 -2.84
CA GLU A 428 27.44 -6.15 -1.51
C GLU A 428 27.68 -7.66 -1.44
N TRP A 429 27.21 -8.42 -2.43
CA TRP A 429 27.39 -9.87 -2.44
C TRP A 429 28.86 -10.29 -2.54
N ARG A 430 29.64 -9.60 -3.39
CA ARG A 430 31.08 -9.83 -3.54
C ARG A 430 31.80 -9.56 -2.22
N VAL A 431 31.51 -8.45 -1.57
CA VAL A 431 32.10 -8.04 -0.29
C VAL A 431 31.70 -9.03 0.81
N ALA A 432 30.45 -9.45 0.88
CA ALA A 432 29.98 -10.48 1.80
C ALA A 432 30.72 -11.81 1.63
N ASN A 433 31.00 -12.24 0.39
CA ASN A 433 31.78 -13.45 0.12
C ASN A 433 33.25 -13.34 0.57
N THR A 434 33.82 -12.13 0.55
CA THR A 434 35.20 -11.86 0.98
C THR A 434 35.31 -11.76 2.50
N ILE A 435 34.41 -11.00 3.14
CA ILE A 435 34.43 -10.66 4.56
C ILE A 435 33.81 -11.76 5.44
N LYS A 436 32.91 -12.59 4.87
CA LYS A 436 32.36 -13.82 5.48
C LYS A 436 31.68 -13.58 6.83
N GLU A 437 32.13 -14.23 7.90
CA GLU A 437 31.59 -14.15 9.26
C GLU A 437 31.48 -12.72 9.80
N HIS A 438 32.30 -11.80 9.33
CA HIS A 438 32.25 -10.40 9.73
C HIS A 438 31.22 -9.58 8.95
N TYR A 439 30.57 -10.14 7.92
CA TYR A 439 29.53 -9.48 7.14
C TYR A 439 28.14 -9.93 7.60
N CYS A 440 27.28 -8.97 7.94
CA CYS A 440 25.91 -9.22 8.35
C CYS A 440 24.92 -8.43 7.49
N VAL A 441 23.78 -9.05 7.15
CA VAL A 441 22.62 -8.31 6.65
C VAL A 441 21.61 -8.15 7.77
N TYR A 442 21.20 -6.92 8.04
CA TYR A 442 20.21 -6.54 9.03
C TYR A 442 18.91 -6.21 8.31
N ARG A 443 17.98 -7.16 8.32
CA ARG A 443 16.65 -7.00 7.71
C ARG A 443 15.70 -6.37 8.73
N LEU A 444 15.44 -5.08 8.58
CA LEU A 444 14.60 -4.30 9.47
C LEU A 444 13.19 -4.13 8.87
N MET A 445 12.18 -4.67 9.54
CA MET A 445 10.77 -4.54 9.15
C MET A 445 10.04 -3.70 10.19
N LEU A 446 9.56 -2.53 9.76
CA LEU A 446 8.86 -1.58 10.62
C LEU A 446 7.38 -1.54 10.24
N SER A 447 6.52 -1.70 11.25
CA SER A 447 5.09 -1.41 11.11
C SER A 447 4.54 -0.70 12.34
N VAL A 448 3.28 -0.24 12.23
CA VAL A 448 2.53 0.39 13.34
C VAL A 448 2.44 -0.54 14.56
N HIS A 449 2.46 -1.86 14.33
CA HIS A 449 2.20 -2.86 15.37
C HIS A 449 3.43 -3.63 15.82
N SER A 450 4.52 -3.57 15.05
CA SER A 450 5.69 -4.41 15.30
C SER A 450 6.94 -3.82 14.69
N LYS A 451 8.05 -3.95 15.42
CA LYS A 451 9.39 -3.67 14.92
C LYS A 451 10.16 -5.00 14.96
N VAL A 452 10.54 -5.53 13.81
CA VAL A 452 11.19 -6.84 13.70
C VAL A 452 12.54 -6.66 13.02
N LEU A 453 13.61 -7.08 13.68
CA LEU A 453 14.95 -7.15 13.12
C LEU A 453 15.34 -8.62 12.96
N ILE A 454 15.81 -9.00 11.77
CA ILE A 454 16.44 -10.31 11.52
C ILE A 454 17.89 -10.06 11.11
N VAL A 455 18.81 -10.77 11.76
CA VAL A 455 20.25 -10.68 11.49
C VAL A 455 20.71 -11.92 10.74
N LEU A 456 21.18 -11.74 9.50
CA LEU A 456 21.76 -12.78 8.68
C LEU A 456 23.28 -12.63 8.66
N ARG A 457 23.98 -13.44 9.47
CA ARG A 457 25.45 -13.46 9.50
C ARG A 457 25.99 -14.35 8.40
N ASN A 458 26.97 -13.85 7.64
CA ASN A 458 27.59 -14.53 6.50
C ASN A 458 26.55 -15.04 5.48
N PRO A 459 25.84 -14.15 4.76
CA PRO A 459 24.76 -14.53 3.85
C PRO A 459 25.23 -15.53 2.77
N VAL A 460 26.48 -15.48 2.35
CA VAL A 460 27.02 -16.40 1.35
C VAL A 460 27.20 -17.81 1.89
N ALA A 461 27.61 -17.98 3.15
CA ALA A 461 27.64 -19.30 3.79
C ALA A 461 26.22 -19.82 4.07
N LEU A 462 25.29 -18.95 4.45
CA LEU A 462 23.88 -19.32 4.61
C LEU A 462 23.30 -19.85 3.29
N TYR A 463 23.63 -19.22 2.15
CA TYR A 463 23.23 -19.70 0.83
C TYR A 463 23.86 -21.05 0.49
N LYS A 464 25.17 -21.22 0.72
CA LYS A 464 25.88 -22.49 0.48
C LYS A 464 25.42 -23.64 1.38
N THR A 465 24.69 -23.35 2.45
CA THR A 465 24.16 -24.35 3.39
C THR A 465 22.64 -24.48 3.31
N ASP A 466 22.04 -23.96 2.23
CA ASP A 466 20.61 -24.03 1.93
C ASP A 466 19.71 -23.47 3.06
N LYS A 467 20.24 -22.54 3.87
CA LYS A 467 19.47 -21.83 4.91
C LYS A 467 18.75 -20.60 4.36
N ILE A 468 19.23 -20.06 3.24
CA ILE A 468 18.60 -18.99 2.47
C ILE A 468 18.66 -19.35 0.99
N GLU A 469 17.72 -18.80 0.23
CA GLU A 469 17.75 -18.85 -1.23
C GLU A 469 18.39 -17.57 -1.77
N ALA A 470 19.22 -17.70 -2.81
CA ALA A 470 19.81 -16.56 -3.48
C ALA A 470 19.82 -16.76 -5.00
N MET A 471 19.27 -15.81 -5.76
CA MET A 471 19.18 -15.87 -7.22
C MET A 471 19.96 -14.72 -7.88
N PRO A 472 20.88 -15.00 -8.84
CA PRO A 472 21.65 -13.96 -9.53
C PRO A 472 20.78 -13.09 -10.44
N ARG A 473 20.68 -11.78 -10.16
CA ARG A 473 19.91 -10.79 -10.94
C ARG A 473 20.44 -9.36 -10.71
N ASP A 474 21.42 -8.92 -11.49
CA ASP A 474 22.13 -7.65 -11.28
C ASP A 474 22.56 -7.45 -9.81
N GLY A 475 23.14 -8.49 -9.24
CA GLY A 475 23.29 -8.68 -7.81
C GLY A 475 22.73 -10.03 -7.41
N MET A 476 22.21 -10.13 -6.19
CA MET A 476 21.59 -11.33 -5.64
C MET A 476 20.28 -10.98 -4.96
N GLU A 477 19.19 -11.58 -5.44
CA GLU A 477 17.92 -11.58 -4.72
C GLU A 477 17.96 -12.65 -3.65
N VAL A 478 17.85 -12.26 -2.39
CA VAL A 478 17.92 -13.15 -1.24
C VAL A 478 16.53 -13.31 -0.62
N SER A 479 16.14 -14.54 -0.29
CA SER A 479 14.94 -14.85 0.50
C SER A 479 15.22 -15.91 1.56
N PHE A 480 14.50 -15.86 2.67
CA PHE A 480 14.68 -16.81 3.78
C PHE A 480 13.36 -17.17 4.47
N ASP A 481 13.30 -18.33 5.12
CA ASP A 481 12.18 -18.71 5.98
C ASP A 481 12.38 -18.14 7.39
N SER A 482 11.41 -17.38 7.88
CA SER A 482 11.41 -16.85 9.25
C SER A 482 11.38 -17.89 10.36
N ASN A 483 11.02 -19.14 10.07
CA ASN A 483 11.11 -20.21 11.07
C ASN A 483 12.56 -20.60 11.37
N ILE A 484 13.49 -20.27 10.47
CA ILE A 484 14.92 -20.60 10.61
C ILE A 484 15.68 -19.51 11.38
N PHE A 485 15.18 -18.27 11.35
CA PHE A 485 15.85 -17.11 11.94
C PHE A 485 14.97 -16.46 13.01
N GLU A 486 15.46 -16.41 14.23
CA GLU A 486 14.74 -15.77 15.34
C GLU A 486 14.81 -14.23 15.24
N PRO A 487 13.69 -13.52 15.48
CA PRO A 487 13.69 -12.07 15.65
C PRO A 487 14.68 -11.61 16.73
N THR A 488 15.53 -10.65 16.37
CA THR A 488 16.41 -9.95 17.30
C THR A 488 15.67 -8.75 17.90
N GLU A 489 15.75 -8.60 19.22
CA GLU A 489 15.21 -7.43 19.90
C GLU A 489 15.98 -6.16 19.50
N ILE A 490 15.25 -5.12 19.09
CA ILE A 490 15.88 -3.83 18.78
C ILE A 490 16.18 -3.10 20.08
N LEU A 491 17.47 -3.09 20.42
CA LEU A 491 18.01 -2.32 21.54
C LEU A 491 17.82 -0.81 21.34
N ALA A 492 17.02 -0.19 22.21
CA ALA A 492 16.93 1.27 22.33
C ALA A 492 17.95 1.78 23.36
N TRP A 493 18.48 2.98 23.15
CA TRP A 493 19.23 3.69 24.19
C TRP A 493 18.30 3.92 25.38
N LYS A 494 18.65 3.33 26.53
CA LYS A 494 18.09 3.70 27.83
C LYS A 494 19.18 4.49 28.55
N ARG A 495 18.83 5.69 29.03
CA ARG A 495 19.75 6.52 29.82
C ARG A 495 20.19 5.82 31.08
#